data_AF-A0A9D0XPX1-F1
#
_entry.id   AF-A0A9D0XPX1-F1
#
_cell.length_a   1.000
_cell.length_b   1.000
_cell.length_c   1.000
_cell.angle_alpha   90.00
_cell.angle_beta   90.00
_cell.angle_gamma   90.00
#
_symmetry.space_group_name_H-M   'P 1'
#
loop_
_entity.id
_entity.type
_entity.pdbx_description
1 polymer ?
#
loop_
_entity_poly.entity_id
_entity_poly.type
_entity_poly.pdbx_seq_one_letter_code
_entity_poly.pdbx_strand_id
1 'polypeptide(L)'
;MKTTICIWCSVLAALLLFAGCSPAGSVSPTPSPLPTFTPRPRAEGQPPPPSPVPQAEGGAAPAQAGGQVVTYVPSEGIGNIAVRLTFPQTPRYPDGAGLVVDVSTFFTPADDFYEDLDVAPLGLIRVAYLWPGKESRSTGARSDGTFDYGGETSIRALRDVIRFAAGEIPDAEGRYIGDLSPFPVLTDQVGLYAFSHPGIAAVNVLALYGDQLHVRYFVGRENPTVDTLSAVELGYWDENNRPVLNPLYRYPDDYSPTGIALDYSTVRWAADYRYSRQPAYVGYPYFDLNGSGRYDEGDFVLGYKVPSMFDKRVYSAALTRALRENGALDDANWPADLATPEEAAAW
;
A
#
# COMPACT_ATOMS: atom_id res chain seq x y z
N MET A 1 20.68 -8.16 -23.67
CA MET A 1 19.34 -8.66 -23.36
C MET A 1 19.44 -9.68 -22.23
N LYS A 2 18.96 -9.34 -21.03
CA LYS A 2 18.73 -10.28 -19.93
C LYS A 2 17.36 -9.95 -19.36
N THR A 3 16.45 -10.91 -19.41
CA THR A 3 15.06 -10.74 -18.97
C THR A 3 14.98 -11.12 -17.50
N THR A 4 14.79 -10.16 -16.62
CA THR A 4 14.49 -10.43 -15.21
C THR A 4 13.01 -10.75 -15.10
N ILE A 5 12.67 -12.02 -14.89
CA ILE A 5 11.30 -12.47 -14.66
C ILE A 5 10.97 -12.17 -13.20
N CYS A 6 9.99 -11.30 -12.95
CA CYS A 6 9.39 -11.15 -11.62
C CYS A 6 8.64 -12.45 -11.27
N ILE A 7 9.18 -13.21 -10.32
CA ILE A 7 8.48 -14.36 -9.74
C ILE A 7 7.59 -13.85 -8.60
N TRP A 8 6.39 -13.42 -8.97
CA TRP A 8 5.23 -13.35 -8.08
C TRP A 8 4.10 -14.14 -8.74
N CYS A 9 3.29 -14.83 -7.91
CA CYS A 9 2.30 -15.85 -8.31
C CYS A 9 2.85 -17.16 -8.91
N SER A 10 3.03 -18.18 -8.06
CA SER A 10 2.76 -19.59 -8.43
C SER A 10 2.55 -20.48 -7.21
N VAL A 11 1.28 -20.80 -6.95
CA VAL A 11 0.74 -22.12 -6.53
C VAL A 11 1.43 -22.89 -5.39
N LEU A 12 0.68 -23.11 -4.31
CA LEU A 12 0.50 -24.50 -3.83
C LEU A 12 -0.92 -24.76 -3.30
N ALA A 13 -1.73 -25.40 -4.15
CA ALA A 13 -2.91 -26.14 -3.72
C ALA A 13 -2.63 -27.62 -3.99
N ALA A 14 -2.51 -28.43 -2.93
CA ALA A 14 -2.69 -29.89 -2.87
C ALA A 14 -1.86 -30.48 -1.71
N LEU A 15 -2.53 -30.88 -0.62
CA LEU A 15 -2.12 -32.01 0.21
C LEU A 15 -3.31 -32.46 1.09
N LEU A 16 -3.96 -33.53 0.67
CA LEU A 16 -5.03 -34.24 1.38
C LEU A 16 -4.91 -35.72 1.01
N LEU A 17 -5.37 -36.62 1.91
CA LEU A 17 -5.30 -38.10 1.85
C LEU A 17 -3.88 -38.65 2.12
N PHE A 18 -3.61 -39.64 2.98
CA PHE A 18 -4.34 -40.49 3.96
C PHE A 18 -3.29 -40.88 5.05
N ALA A 19 -3.53 -41.40 6.26
CA ALA A 19 -4.67 -41.68 7.16
C ALA A 19 -4.06 -41.96 8.57
N GLY A 20 -4.76 -42.12 9.71
CA GLY A 20 -6.18 -42.03 10.04
C GLY A 20 -6.45 -42.58 11.45
N CYS A 21 -7.43 -42.03 12.16
CA CYS A 21 -8.12 -42.63 13.32
C CYS A 21 -9.43 -41.84 13.56
N SER A 22 -10.50 -42.51 13.99
CA SER A 22 -11.84 -41.95 14.19
C SER A 22 -12.54 -42.70 15.35
N PRO A 23 -13.72 -42.28 15.84
CA PRO A 23 -14.44 -41.01 15.64
C PRO A 23 -14.83 -40.31 16.98
N ALA A 24 -15.15 -39.01 16.92
CA ALA A 24 -15.97 -38.35 17.95
C ALA A 24 -16.80 -37.20 17.35
N GLY A 25 -18.13 -37.32 17.41
CA GLY A 25 -19.11 -36.22 17.36
C GLY A 25 -18.99 -35.19 16.21
N SER A 26 -19.43 -35.54 15.00
CA SER A 26 -19.69 -34.53 13.95
C SER A 26 -20.96 -33.72 14.24
N VAL A 27 -20.82 -32.46 14.65
CA VAL A 27 -21.90 -31.47 14.59
C VAL A 27 -21.61 -30.56 13.40
N SER A 28 -22.37 -30.73 12.31
CA SER A 28 -22.28 -29.83 11.16
C SER A 28 -22.89 -28.46 11.52
N PRO A 29 -22.16 -27.35 11.43
CA PRO A 29 -22.78 -26.03 11.50
C PRO A 29 -23.63 -25.83 10.25
N THR A 30 -24.95 -25.69 10.44
CA THR A 30 -25.86 -25.27 9.37
C THR A 30 -25.46 -23.86 8.91
N PRO A 31 -25.31 -23.60 7.60
CA PRO A 31 -25.03 -22.25 7.14
C PRO A 31 -26.24 -21.34 7.47
N SER A 32 -26.01 -20.32 8.30
CA SER A 32 -27.00 -19.28 8.54
C SER A 32 -27.37 -18.62 7.21
N PRO A 33 -28.67 -18.39 6.92
CA PRO A 33 -29.05 -17.64 5.73
C PRO A 33 -28.47 -16.22 5.79
N LEU A 34 -27.93 -15.74 4.67
CA LEU A 34 -27.48 -14.37 4.53
C LEU A 34 -28.63 -13.39 4.89
N PRO A 35 -28.37 -12.32 5.64
CA PRO A 35 -29.40 -11.35 5.97
C PRO A 35 -29.97 -10.75 4.68
N THR A 36 -31.27 -10.91 4.49
CA THR A 36 -31.98 -10.33 3.34
C THR A 36 -31.94 -8.81 3.46
N PHE A 37 -31.13 -8.15 2.64
CA PHE A 37 -31.12 -6.70 2.53
C PHE A 37 -32.42 -6.25 1.85
N THR A 38 -33.47 -6.04 2.64
CA THR A 38 -34.60 -5.21 2.20
C THR A 38 -34.08 -3.79 2.00
N PRO A 39 -34.21 -3.19 0.81
CA PRO A 39 -33.86 -1.79 0.61
C PRO A 39 -34.65 -0.94 1.61
N ARG A 40 -33.99 -0.03 2.33
CA ARG A 40 -34.73 0.99 3.09
C ARG A 40 -35.59 1.78 2.11
N PRO A 41 -36.87 2.03 2.42
CA PRO A 41 -37.64 3.03 1.69
C PRO A 41 -36.86 4.35 1.68
N ARG A 42 -36.82 5.00 0.51
CA ARG A 42 -36.20 6.32 0.35
C ARG A 42 -36.79 7.26 1.39
N ALA A 43 -35.93 7.96 2.15
CA ALA A 43 -36.43 9.00 3.05
C ALA A 43 -37.10 10.09 2.22
N GLU A 44 -38.36 10.39 2.52
CA GLU A 44 -39.07 11.52 1.91
C GLU A 44 -38.30 12.81 2.22
N GLY A 45 -37.89 13.53 1.17
CA GLY A 45 -37.09 14.76 1.30
C GLY A 45 -35.69 14.73 0.68
N GLN A 46 -35.18 13.57 0.22
CA GLN A 46 -33.98 13.57 -0.62
C GLN A 46 -34.28 14.26 -1.97
N PRO A 47 -33.48 15.24 -2.42
CA PRO A 47 -33.63 15.81 -3.75
C PRO A 47 -33.46 14.72 -4.83
N PRO A 48 -34.07 14.90 -6.02
CA PRO A 48 -33.79 13.99 -7.14
C PRO A 48 -32.28 13.97 -7.43
N PRO A 49 -31.73 12.85 -7.93
CA PRO A 49 -30.36 12.86 -8.43
C PRO A 49 -30.22 13.97 -9.49
N PRO A 50 -29.06 14.65 -9.57
CA PRO A 50 -28.85 15.67 -10.58
C PRO A 50 -29.10 15.08 -11.97
N SER A 51 -29.85 15.80 -12.80
CA SER A 51 -30.08 15.40 -14.19
C SER A 51 -28.74 15.18 -14.89
N PRO A 52 -28.65 14.22 -15.84
CA PRO A 52 -27.44 14.04 -16.64
C PRO A 52 -27.02 15.38 -17.26
N VAL A 53 -25.79 15.80 -17.01
CA VAL A 53 -25.21 16.97 -17.64
C VAL A 53 -25.14 16.70 -19.16
N PRO A 54 -25.54 17.63 -20.04
CA PRO A 54 -25.43 17.43 -21.47
C PRO A 54 -23.99 17.13 -21.87
N GLN A 55 -23.78 16.01 -22.59
CA GLN A 55 -22.45 15.63 -23.06
C GLN A 55 -21.87 16.74 -23.95
N ALA A 56 -20.63 17.11 -23.69
CA ALA A 56 -19.91 18.06 -24.54
C ALA A 56 -19.60 17.41 -25.90
N GLU A 57 -20.21 17.92 -26.97
CA GLU A 57 -19.91 17.50 -28.34
C GLU A 57 -18.45 17.81 -28.68
N GLY A 58 -17.60 16.78 -28.68
CA GLY A 58 -16.15 16.91 -28.91
C GLY A 58 -15.28 15.96 -28.07
N GLY A 59 -15.84 15.34 -27.02
CA GLY A 59 -15.12 14.35 -26.23
C GLY A 59 -14.66 13.12 -27.02
N ALA A 60 -13.50 12.56 -26.65
CA ALA A 60 -13.08 11.25 -27.14
C ALA A 60 -14.13 10.18 -26.76
N ALA A 61 -14.29 9.15 -27.61
CA ALA A 61 -15.25 8.09 -27.35
C ALA A 61 -14.95 7.35 -26.02
N PRO A 62 -15.98 6.90 -25.27
CA PRO A 62 -15.77 6.16 -24.03
C PRO A 62 -14.98 4.87 -24.26
N ALA A 63 -14.36 4.36 -23.20
CA ALA A 63 -13.57 3.13 -23.26
C ALA A 63 -14.41 1.94 -23.73
N GLN A 64 -13.76 0.93 -24.31
CA GLN A 64 -14.41 -0.35 -24.59
C GLN A 64 -14.56 -1.17 -23.29
N ALA A 65 -15.59 -2.02 -23.22
CA ALA A 65 -15.74 -2.98 -22.12
C ALA A 65 -14.52 -3.92 -22.06
N GLY A 66 -14.00 -4.19 -20.86
CA GLY A 66 -12.72 -4.88 -20.67
C GLY A 66 -11.47 -4.07 -21.04
N GLY A 67 -11.62 -2.82 -21.47
CA GLY A 67 -10.54 -1.95 -21.90
C GLY A 67 -9.86 -1.19 -20.75
N GLN A 68 -8.82 -0.44 -21.11
CA GLN A 68 -8.13 0.49 -20.21
C GLN A 68 -8.10 1.89 -20.84
N VAL A 69 -8.14 2.92 -19.99
CA VAL A 69 -7.92 4.32 -20.37
C VAL A 69 -6.94 4.94 -19.38
N VAL A 70 -5.99 5.72 -19.89
CA VAL A 70 -5.20 6.65 -19.08
C VAL A 70 -5.78 8.04 -19.26
N THR A 71 -6.00 8.74 -18.15
CA THR A 71 -6.38 10.15 -18.10
C THR A 71 -5.56 10.89 -17.03
N TYR A 72 -5.81 12.17 -16.84
CA TYR A 72 -5.05 13.06 -15.99
C TYR A 72 -5.97 13.81 -15.03
N VAL A 73 -5.84 13.57 -13.72
CA VAL A 73 -6.62 14.26 -12.68
C VAL A 73 -5.87 15.53 -12.27
N PRO A 74 -6.46 16.73 -12.40
CA PRO A 74 -5.83 17.96 -11.95
C PRO A 74 -5.81 18.01 -10.41
N SER A 75 -4.64 18.26 -9.83
CA SER A 75 -4.44 18.41 -8.38
C SER A 75 -3.76 19.73 -8.04
N GLU A 76 -4.38 20.48 -7.12
CA GLU A 76 -4.01 21.86 -6.83
C GLU A 76 -2.63 21.98 -6.15
N GLY A 77 -1.76 22.78 -6.77
CA GLY A 77 -0.36 22.96 -6.35
C GLY A 77 0.58 21.84 -6.79
N ILE A 78 0.10 20.81 -7.50
CA ILE A 78 0.90 19.67 -7.97
C ILE A 78 0.96 19.63 -9.50
N GLY A 79 -0.20 19.80 -10.16
CA GLY A 79 -0.36 19.61 -11.60
C GLY A 79 -1.23 18.40 -11.92
N ASN A 80 -1.00 17.76 -13.05
CA ASN A 80 -1.77 16.60 -13.51
C ASN A 80 -1.24 15.29 -12.92
N ILE A 81 -2.12 14.51 -12.30
CA ILE A 81 -1.83 13.16 -11.80
C ILE A 81 -2.32 12.14 -12.83
N ALA A 82 -1.41 11.31 -13.36
CA ALA A 82 -1.78 10.25 -14.28
C ALA A 82 -2.57 9.15 -13.57
N VAL A 83 -3.77 8.88 -14.06
CA VAL A 83 -4.71 7.86 -13.56
C VAL A 83 -5.05 6.90 -14.69
N ARG A 84 -5.01 5.60 -14.40
CA ARG A 84 -5.41 4.53 -15.32
C ARG A 84 -6.62 3.80 -14.78
N LEU A 85 -7.67 3.82 -15.58
CA LEU A 85 -8.91 3.07 -15.36
C LEU A 85 -8.80 1.72 -16.05
N THR A 86 -9.16 0.64 -15.37
CA THR A 86 -9.36 -0.70 -15.96
C THR A 86 -10.82 -1.08 -15.81
N PHE A 87 -11.52 -1.24 -16.93
CA PHE A 87 -12.96 -1.49 -16.95
C PHE A 87 -13.25 -2.99 -17.03
N PRO A 88 -14.24 -3.51 -16.28
CA PRO A 88 -14.72 -4.89 -16.45
C PRO A 88 -15.34 -5.14 -17.84
N GLN A 89 -15.43 -6.41 -18.23
CA GLN A 89 -16.21 -6.84 -19.41
C GLN A 89 -17.73 -6.74 -19.17
N THR A 90 -18.17 -6.85 -17.93
CA THR A 90 -19.58 -6.72 -17.53
C THR A 90 -19.63 -6.17 -16.10
N PRO A 91 -20.44 -5.13 -15.81
CA PRO A 91 -20.60 -4.61 -14.46
C PRO A 91 -21.05 -5.67 -13.45
N ARG A 92 -20.62 -5.52 -12.19
CA ARG A 92 -21.02 -6.40 -11.09
C ARG A 92 -22.50 -6.28 -10.74
N TYR A 93 -23.09 -5.11 -10.91
CA TYR A 93 -24.46 -4.81 -10.56
C TYR A 93 -25.27 -4.41 -11.81
N PRO A 94 -26.60 -4.65 -11.84
CA PRO A 94 -27.44 -4.27 -12.97
C PRO A 94 -27.39 -2.78 -13.29
N ASP A 95 -27.24 -1.95 -12.26
CA ASP A 95 -27.30 -0.49 -12.36
C ASP A 95 -25.94 0.16 -12.65
N GLY A 96 -24.83 -0.61 -12.69
CA GLY A 96 -23.50 -0.09 -12.98
C GLY A 96 -22.35 -0.82 -12.28
N ALA A 97 -21.13 -0.31 -12.46
CA ALA A 97 -19.93 -0.84 -11.82
C ALA A 97 -19.48 0.07 -10.66
N GLY A 98 -19.21 -0.53 -9.50
CA GLY A 98 -18.50 0.14 -8.40
C GLY A 98 -17.00 0.23 -8.68
N LEU A 99 -16.26 0.96 -7.83
CA LEU A 99 -14.85 1.26 -8.05
C LEU A 99 -13.96 0.82 -6.88
N VAL A 100 -12.72 0.44 -7.19
CA VAL A 100 -11.66 0.23 -6.21
C VAL A 100 -10.43 1.04 -6.64
N VAL A 101 -10.00 1.95 -5.77
CA VAL A 101 -8.68 2.60 -5.88
C VAL A 101 -7.64 1.66 -5.30
N ASP A 102 -6.70 1.22 -6.13
CA ASP A 102 -5.55 0.40 -5.73
C ASP A 102 -4.45 1.36 -5.25
N VAL A 103 -4.24 1.43 -3.93
CA VAL A 103 -3.34 2.42 -3.32
C VAL A 103 -1.89 2.02 -3.58
N SER A 104 -1.15 2.91 -4.25
CA SER A 104 0.16 2.58 -4.80
C SER A 104 1.25 2.45 -3.72
N THR A 105 2.24 1.58 -3.96
CA THR A 105 3.44 1.45 -3.13
C THR A 105 4.31 2.70 -3.19
N PHE A 106 4.94 3.07 -2.06
CA PHE A 106 5.83 4.24 -1.98
C PHE A 106 7.20 4.00 -1.30
N PHE A 107 7.32 3.06 -0.36
CA PHE A 107 8.62 2.60 0.20
C PHE A 107 9.35 1.56 -0.68
N THR A 108 8.66 0.99 -1.66
CA THR A 108 9.20 0.01 -2.61
C THR A 108 9.13 0.59 -4.02
N PRO A 109 10.17 0.45 -4.86
CA PRO A 109 10.15 0.97 -6.22
C PRO A 109 9.02 0.36 -7.07
N ALA A 110 8.16 1.24 -7.61
CA ALA A 110 7.27 0.95 -8.71
C ALA A 110 7.62 1.87 -9.88
N ASP A 111 7.96 1.28 -11.03
CA ASP A 111 8.28 1.96 -12.30
C ASP A 111 7.05 2.05 -13.24
N ASP A 112 5.86 1.76 -12.70
CA ASP A 112 4.60 1.71 -13.42
C ASP A 112 3.42 1.93 -12.46
N PHE A 113 2.22 2.01 -13.02
CA PHE A 113 0.98 1.96 -12.25
C PHE A 113 0.94 0.69 -11.38
N TYR A 114 0.62 0.83 -10.11
CA TYR A 114 0.47 -0.31 -9.20
C TYR A 114 -0.77 -1.14 -9.54
N GLU A 115 -0.65 -2.47 -9.41
CA GLU A 115 -1.63 -3.47 -9.82
C GLU A 115 -1.55 -4.73 -8.93
N ASP A 116 -1.76 -4.61 -7.61
CA ASP A 116 -1.77 -5.79 -6.73
C ASP A 116 -3.13 -6.51 -6.76
N LEU A 117 -4.21 -5.78 -7.04
CA LEU A 117 -5.55 -6.34 -7.12
C LEU A 117 -6.16 -6.22 -8.53
N ASP A 118 -6.56 -7.35 -9.11
CA ASP A 118 -7.39 -7.36 -10.31
C ASP A 118 -8.87 -7.50 -9.95
N VAL A 119 -9.60 -6.38 -9.99
CA VAL A 119 -11.04 -6.31 -9.72
C VAL A 119 -11.92 -6.36 -10.98
N ALA A 120 -11.33 -6.30 -12.18
CA ALA A 120 -12.10 -6.29 -13.42
C ALA A 120 -12.85 -7.62 -13.68
N PRO A 121 -12.30 -8.82 -13.38
CA PRO A 121 -13.05 -10.08 -13.38
C PRO A 121 -14.21 -10.13 -12.39
N LEU A 122 -14.19 -9.28 -11.35
CA LEU A 122 -15.25 -9.17 -10.36
C LEU A 122 -16.36 -8.20 -10.79
N GLY A 123 -16.24 -7.56 -11.94
CA GLY A 123 -17.23 -6.59 -12.44
C GLY A 123 -17.09 -5.18 -11.86
N LEU A 124 -15.92 -4.83 -11.30
CA LEU A 124 -15.64 -3.52 -10.71
C LEU A 124 -14.56 -2.79 -11.51
N ILE A 125 -14.60 -1.46 -11.52
CA ILE A 125 -13.58 -0.61 -12.14
C ILE A 125 -12.38 -0.53 -11.20
N ARG A 126 -11.18 -0.81 -11.71
CA ARG A 126 -9.93 -0.50 -10.99
C ARG A 126 -9.47 0.91 -11.33
N VAL A 127 -9.12 1.68 -10.32
CA VAL A 127 -8.47 2.99 -10.43
C VAL A 127 -7.04 2.84 -9.91
N ALA A 128 -6.06 2.86 -10.80
CA ALA A 128 -4.63 2.91 -10.46
C ALA A 128 -4.08 4.29 -10.83
N TYR A 129 -3.02 4.74 -10.16
CA TYR A 129 -2.43 6.07 -10.41
C TYR A 129 -0.92 6.06 -10.22
N LEU A 130 -0.26 7.09 -10.75
CA LEU A 130 1.15 7.37 -10.51
C LEU A 130 1.28 8.47 -9.46
N TRP A 131 2.12 8.26 -8.44
CA TRP A 131 2.48 9.30 -7.48
C TRP A 131 3.08 10.54 -8.19
N PRO A 132 3.02 11.74 -7.59
CA PRO A 132 3.63 12.95 -8.16
C PRO A 132 5.07 12.72 -8.63
N GLY A 133 5.42 13.23 -9.81
CA GLY A 133 6.74 13.08 -10.43
C GLY A 133 7.10 11.68 -10.96
N LYS A 134 6.24 10.66 -10.82
CA LYS A 134 6.45 9.32 -11.40
C LYS A 134 6.01 9.23 -12.86
N GLU A 135 6.61 8.28 -13.59
CA GLU A 135 6.32 7.95 -14.99
C GLU A 135 6.08 6.44 -15.13
N SER A 136 5.10 6.04 -15.94
CA SER A 136 4.80 4.65 -16.28
C SER A 136 5.70 4.19 -17.43
N ARG A 137 6.50 3.15 -17.18
CA ARG A 137 7.34 2.55 -18.22
C ARG A 137 6.52 1.89 -19.34
N SER A 138 5.33 1.35 -19.06
CA SER A 138 4.51 0.67 -20.07
C SER A 138 3.71 1.62 -20.98
N THR A 139 3.26 2.77 -20.47
CA THR A 139 2.43 3.70 -21.26
C THR A 139 3.11 5.02 -21.62
N GLY A 140 4.20 5.38 -20.95
CA GLY A 140 4.83 6.71 -21.04
C GLY A 140 4.00 7.82 -20.37
N ALA A 141 2.92 7.48 -19.65
CA ALA A 141 2.15 8.45 -18.89
C ALA A 141 2.92 8.94 -17.67
N ARG A 142 2.77 10.21 -17.32
CA ARG A 142 3.56 10.84 -16.25
C ARG A 142 2.69 11.74 -15.37
N SER A 143 2.91 11.68 -14.07
CA SER A 143 2.38 12.66 -13.12
C SER A 143 3.33 13.85 -12.99
N ASP A 144 2.76 15.05 -12.91
CA ASP A 144 3.47 16.28 -12.55
C ASP A 144 3.88 16.27 -11.06
N GLY A 145 4.59 17.31 -10.62
CA GLY A 145 5.06 17.46 -9.25
C GLY A 145 6.33 16.67 -8.94
N THR A 146 6.54 16.38 -7.65
CA THR A 146 7.75 15.72 -7.12
C THR A 146 7.35 14.62 -6.14
N PHE A 147 8.00 13.45 -6.25
CA PHE A 147 7.71 12.32 -5.38
C PHE A 147 8.30 12.53 -3.97
N ASP A 148 7.42 12.62 -2.97
CA ASP A 148 7.76 12.80 -1.56
C ASP A 148 7.48 11.55 -0.72
N TYR A 149 7.57 10.36 -1.32
CA TYR A 149 7.50 9.05 -0.64
C TYR A 149 6.27 8.84 0.27
N GLY A 150 5.10 9.34 -0.14
CA GLY A 150 3.87 9.25 0.67
C GLY A 150 3.67 10.41 1.64
N GLY A 151 4.48 11.48 1.54
CA GLY A 151 4.29 12.76 2.23
C GLY A 151 3.09 13.57 1.73
N GLU A 152 2.99 14.82 2.19
CA GLU A 152 1.80 15.68 2.00
C GLU A 152 1.37 15.81 0.52
N THR A 153 2.33 15.93 -0.40
CA THR A 153 2.08 16.06 -1.85
C THR A 153 1.46 14.78 -2.39
N SER A 154 2.03 13.63 -2.04
CA SER A 154 1.48 12.32 -2.39
C SER A 154 0.07 12.12 -1.81
N ILE A 155 -0.15 12.39 -0.53
CA ILE A 155 -1.47 12.19 0.10
C ILE A 155 -2.53 13.14 -0.50
N ARG A 156 -2.17 14.38 -0.83
CA ARG A 156 -3.06 15.33 -1.53
C ARG A 156 -3.39 14.86 -2.95
N ALA A 157 -2.42 14.31 -3.69
CA ALA A 157 -2.68 13.70 -4.99
C ALA A 157 -3.63 12.49 -4.87
N LEU A 158 -3.44 11.62 -3.87
CA LEU A 158 -4.33 10.48 -3.61
C LEU A 158 -5.76 10.94 -3.27
N ARG A 159 -5.92 12.02 -2.49
CA ARG A 159 -7.24 12.63 -2.24
C ARG A 159 -7.92 12.97 -3.56
N ASP A 160 -7.25 13.67 -4.47
CA ASP A 160 -7.86 14.10 -5.73
C ASP A 160 -8.16 12.92 -6.68
N VAL A 161 -7.33 11.88 -6.70
CA VAL A 161 -7.64 10.62 -7.41
C VAL A 161 -8.91 9.95 -6.86
N ILE A 162 -9.10 9.93 -5.53
CA ILE A 162 -10.32 9.38 -4.92
C ILE A 162 -11.55 10.23 -5.27
N ARG A 163 -11.42 11.57 -5.25
CA ARG A 163 -12.51 12.49 -5.61
C ARG A 163 -12.90 12.38 -7.08
N PHE A 164 -11.94 12.15 -7.98
CA PHE A 164 -12.22 11.82 -9.38
C PHE A 164 -12.94 10.46 -9.52
N ALA A 165 -12.51 9.44 -8.77
CA ALA A 165 -13.20 8.14 -8.73
C ALA A 165 -14.64 8.25 -8.20
N ALA A 166 -14.88 9.16 -7.25
CA ALA A 166 -16.21 9.53 -6.73
C ALA A 166 -17.00 10.48 -7.66
N GLY A 167 -16.46 10.83 -8.84
CA GLY A 167 -17.12 11.72 -9.80
C GLY A 167 -17.33 13.15 -9.31
N GLU A 168 -16.59 13.60 -8.30
CA GLU A 168 -16.71 14.95 -7.72
C GLU A 168 -15.94 16.01 -8.51
N ILE A 169 -14.85 15.59 -9.16
CA ILE A 169 -14.01 16.44 -10.01
C ILE A 169 -13.82 15.76 -11.37
N PRO A 170 -13.70 16.54 -12.46
CA PRO A 170 -13.36 16.00 -13.77
C PRO A 170 -11.86 15.74 -13.91
N ASP A 171 -11.48 15.09 -15.00
CA ASP A 171 -10.12 15.07 -15.51
C ASP A 171 -9.72 16.43 -16.15
N ALA A 172 -8.47 16.53 -16.59
CA ALA A 172 -7.88 17.74 -17.18
C ALA A 172 -8.52 18.13 -18.53
N GLU A 173 -9.32 17.26 -19.15
CA GLU A 173 -10.10 17.52 -20.36
C GLU A 173 -11.56 17.90 -20.04
N GLY A 174 -11.92 17.98 -18.75
CA GLY A 174 -13.26 18.34 -18.29
C GLY A 174 -14.25 17.16 -18.22
N ARG A 175 -13.77 15.92 -18.38
CA ARG A 175 -14.61 14.70 -18.39
C ARG A 175 -14.68 14.08 -17.00
N TYR A 176 -15.85 13.64 -16.58
CA TYR A 176 -15.98 12.84 -15.36
C TYR A 176 -15.74 11.36 -15.65
N ILE A 177 -15.49 10.56 -14.61
CA ILE A 177 -15.23 9.12 -14.76
C ILE A 177 -16.37 8.36 -15.48
N GLY A 178 -17.60 8.86 -15.40
CA GLY A 178 -18.75 8.34 -16.16
C GLY A 178 -18.64 8.55 -17.67
N ASP A 179 -18.06 9.67 -18.12
CA ASP A 179 -17.89 9.98 -19.55
C ASP A 179 -16.81 9.09 -20.20
N LEU A 180 -15.88 8.58 -19.40
CA LEU A 180 -14.82 7.66 -19.83
C LEU A 180 -15.30 6.19 -19.90
N SER A 181 -16.46 5.88 -19.32
CA SER A 181 -16.89 4.51 -19.04
C SER A 181 -17.87 3.96 -20.10
N PRO A 182 -17.77 2.66 -20.49
CA PRO A 182 -18.76 2.02 -21.38
C PRO A 182 -20.12 1.74 -20.72
N PHE A 183 -20.25 1.96 -19.41
CA PHE A 183 -21.46 1.69 -18.63
C PHE A 183 -21.60 2.68 -17.46
N PRO A 184 -22.78 2.78 -16.82
CA PRO A 184 -22.97 3.58 -15.63
C PRO A 184 -21.96 3.24 -14.52
N VAL A 185 -21.43 4.29 -13.88
CA VAL A 185 -20.45 4.20 -12.81
C VAL A 185 -21.14 4.51 -11.50
N LEU A 186 -21.04 3.61 -10.52
CA LEU A 186 -21.61 3.77 -9.18
C LEU A 186 -20.63 4.58 -8.32
N THR A 187 -20.60 5.89 -8.53
CA THR A 187 -19.64 6.81 -7.88
C THR A 187 -19.84 6.96 -6.37
N ASP A 188 -20.95 6.46 -5.81
CA ASP A 188 -21.18 6.31 -4.36
C ASP A 188 -20.62 4.99 -3.79
N GLN A 189 -20.09 4.10 -4.65
CA GLN A 189 -19.52 2.79 -4.31
C GLN A 189 -18.01 2.74 -4.56
N VAL A 190 -17.30 3.79 -4.16
CA VAL A 190 -15.82 3.85 -4.17
C VAL A 190 -15.25 3.15 -2.93
N GLY A 191 -14.35 2.20 -3.15
CA GLY A 191 -13.54 1.59 -2.10
C GLY A 191 -12.04 1.85 -2.28
N LEU A 192 -11.29 1.70 -1.19
CA LEU A 192 -9.82 1.66 -1.21
C LEU A 192 -9.34 0.23 -0.94
N TYR A 193 -8.36 -0.24 -1.71
CA TYR A 193 -7.58 -1.44 -1.39
C TYR A 193 -6.12 -1.05 -1.13
N ALA A 194 -5.51 -1.67 -0.11
CA ALA A 194 -4.09 -1.46 0.18
C ALA A 194 -3.45 -2.72 0.80
N PHE A 195 -2.38 -3.21 0.18
CA PHE A 195 -1.56 -4.29 0.71
C PHE A 195 -0.22 -3.74 1.24
N SER A 196 0.20 -4.12 2.45
CA SER A 196 1.44 -3.64 3.07
C SER A 196 1.44 -2.11 3.29
N HIS A 197 2.60 -1.46 3.17
CA HIS A 197 2.82 -0.04 3.42
C HIS A 197 1.87 0.95 2.69
N PRO A 198 1.32 0.70 1.48
CA PRO A 198 0.12 1.38 0.96
C PRO A 198 -0.97 1.73 1.99
N GLY A 199 -1.19 0.88 3.00
CA GLY A 199 -2.20 1.12 4.03
C GLY A 199 -1.94 2.35 4.90
N ILE A 200 -0.68 2.76 5.06
CA ILE A 200 -0.32 4.01 5.76
C ILE A 200 -0.86 5.20 4.96
N ALA A 201 -0.64 5.23 3.63
CA ALA A 201 -1.19 6.28 2.77
C ALA A 201 -2.72 6.25 2.74
N ALA A 202 -3.34 5.07 2.72
CA ALA A 202 -4.79 4.92 2.80
C ALA A 202 -5.38 5.44 4.12
N VAL A 203 -4.73 5.18 5.27
CA VAL A 203 -5.16 5.70 6.57
C VAL A 203 -4.90 7.20 6.66
N ASN A 204 -3.75 7.70 6.19
CA ASN A 204 -3.40 9.11 6.22
C ASN A 204 -4.37 9.96 5.37
N VAL A 205 -4.73 9.52 4.16
CA VAL A 205 -5.67 10.27 3.32
C VAL A 205 -7.08 10.32 3.94
N LEU A 206 -7.52 9.23 4.57
CA LEU A 206 -8.80 9.18 5.29
C LEU A 206 -8.79 10.04 6.56
N ALA A 207 -7.67 10.09 7.29
CA ALA A 207 -7.53 10.88 8.51
C ALA A 207 -7.43 12.39 8.23
N LEU A 208 -6.72 12.79 7.18
CA LEU A 208 -6.46 14.20 6.84
C LEU A 208 -7.56 14.84 5.97
N TYR A 209 -8.24 14.04 5.15
CA TYR A 209 -9.22 14.54 4.16
C TYR A 209 -10.57 13.82 4.21
N GLY A 210 -10.88 13.05 5.26
CA GLY A 210 -12.13 12.28 5.35
C GLY A 210 -13.43 13.10 5.26
N ASP A 211 -13.37 14.43 5.47
CA ASP A 211 -14.48 15.37 5.27
C ASP A 211 -14.70 15.76 3.79
N GLN A 212 -13.71 15.50 2.94
CA GLN A 212 -13.68 15.77 1.49
C GLN A 212 -13.81 14.49 0.63
N LEU A 213 -14.06 13.32 1.24
CA LEU A 213 -13.96 12.02 0.57
C LEU A 213 -15.20 11.14 0.75
N HIS A 214 -15.82 10.74 -0.36
CA HIS A 214 -16.87 9.72 -0.37
C HIS A 214 -16.30 8.29 -0.52
N VAL A 215 -15.54 7.84 0.48
CA VAL A 215 -15.06 6.44 0.56
C VAL A 215 -16.08 5.57 1.29
N ARG A 216 -16.56 4.51 0.64
CA ARG A 216 -17.59 3.61 1.17
C ARG A 216 -17.03 2.47 2.01
N TYR A 217 -15.82 2.00 1.70
CA TYR A 217 -15.13 0.92 2.41
C TYR A 217 -13.60 0.98 2.18
N PHE A 218 -12.86 0.43 3.14
CA PHE A 218 -11.41 0.22 3.04
C PHE A 218 -11.12 -1.27 3.28
N VAL A 219 -10.35 -1.89 2.38
CA VAL A 219 -9.85 -3.26 2.52
C VAL A 219 -8.33 -3.21 2.67
N GLY A 220 -7.88 -3.36 3.91
CA GLY A 220 -6.47 -3.47 4.25
C GLY A 220 -5.99 -4.92 4.32
N ARG A 221 -4.84 -5.22 3.73
CA ARG A 221 -4.11 -6.48 3.89
C ARG A 221 -2.72 -6.18 4.46
N GLU A 222 -2.44 -6.70 5.67
CA GLU A 222 -1.11 -6.64 6.30
C GLU A 222 -0.49 -5.23 6.35
N ASN A 223 -1.23 -4.22 6.80
CA ASN A 223 -0.76 -2.83 6.78
C ASN A 223 0.00 -2.48 8.07
N PRO A 224 1.34 -2.27 8.03
CA PRO A 224 2.06 -1.71 9.17
C PRO A 224 1.61 -0.26 9.39
N THR A 225 1.51 0.18 10.64
CA THR A 225 1.01 1.52 11.01
C THR A 225 2.01 2.34 11.86
N VAL A 226 3.18 1.77 12.14
CA VAL A 226 4.30 2.42 12.83
C VAL A 226 5.62 2.09 12.13
N ASP A 227 6.60 2.98 12.25
CA ASP A 227 7.93 2.86 11.67
C ASP A 227 8.64 1.54 12.05
N THR A 228 8.58 1.13 13.32
CA THR A 228 9.12 -0.14 13.83
C THR A 228 8.60 -1.38 13.09
N LEU A 229 7.32 -1.37 12.66
CA LEU A 229 6.73 -2.46 11.86
C LEU A 229 7.15 -2.34 10.39
N SER A 230 7.12 -1.13 9.84
CA SER A 230 7.52 -0.86 8.44
C SER A 230 8.98 -1.23 8.18
N ALA A 231 9.86 -1.02 9.17
CA ALA A 231 11.29 -1.36 9.15
C ALA A 231 11.60 -2.81 9.59
N VAL A 232 10.58 -3.65 9.78
CA VAL A 232 10.68 -5.09 10.14
C VAL A 232 11.54 -5.39 11.38
N GLU A 233 11.52 -4.49 12.37
CA GLU A 233 12.43 -4.54 13.51
C GLU A 233 12.04 -5.56 14.59
N LEU A 234 10.76 -5.95 14.62
CA LEU A 234 10.24 -7.02 15.50
C LEU A 234 10.62 -8.42 14.99
N GLY A 235 11.05 -8.52 13.73
CA GLY A 235 11.29 -9.79 13.05
C GLY A 235 10.93 -9.74 11.57
N TYR A 236 11.45 -10.69 10.81
CA TYR A 236 11.32 -10.77 9.37
C TYR A 236 11.29 -12.22 8.88
N TRP A 237 10.85 -12.43 7.65
CA TRP A 237 10.93 -13.73 6.98
C TRP A 237 12.26 -13.88 6.24
N ASP A 238 13.03 -14.91 6.60
CA ASP A 238 14.34 -15.23 5.99
C ASP A 238 14.23 -15.71 4.54
N GLU A 239 15.37 -16.02 3.92
CA GLU A 239 15.43 -16.50 2.54
C GLU A 239 14.73 -17.84 2.28
N ASN A 240 14.43 -18.61 3.34
CA ASN A 240 13.75 -19.91 3.30
C ASN A 240 12.28 -19.81 3.76
N ASN A 241 11.72 -18.59 3.87
CA ASN A 241 10.40 -18.32 4.44
C ASN A 241 10.22 -18.90 5.85
N ARG A 242 11.25 -18.78 6.70
CA ARG A 242 11.17 -19.04 8.14
C ARG A 242 11.09 -17.70 8.90
N PRO A 243 10.31 -17.60 9.98
CA PRO A 243 10.28 -16.39 10.78
C PRO A 243 11.56 -16.27 11.61
N VAL A 244 12.22 -15.12 11.52
CA VAL A 244 13.30 -14.71 12.43
C VAL A 244 12.68 -13.65 13.34
N LEU A 245 12.56 -13.95 14.62
CA LEU A 245 11.89 -13.10 15.60
C LEU A 245 12.94 -12.33 16.41
N ASN A 246 12.70 -11.04 16.66
CA ASN A 246 13.52 -10.27 17.59
C ASN A 246 13.23 -10.75 19.02
N PRO A 247 14.19 -11.32 19.76
CA PRO A 247 13.95 -11.85 21.11
C PRO A 247 13.68 -10.76 22.17
N LEU A 248 13.86 -9.48 21.80
CA LEU A 248 13.56 -8.31 22.61
C LEU A 248 12.14 -7.77 22.38
N TYR A 249 11.34 -8.40 21.51
CA TYR A 249 9.90 -8.16 21.39
C TYR A 249 9.10 -9.36 21.92
N ARG A 250 8.22 -9.12 22.89
CA ARG A 250 7.42 -10.13 23.58
C ARG A 250 5.94 -9.77 23.51
N TYR A 251 5.20 -10.48 22.67
CA TYR A 251 3.74 -10.39 22.68
C TYR A 251 3.15 -11.21 23.85
N PRO A 252 2.18 -10.69 24.63
CA PRO A 252 1.51 -9.39 24.47
C PRO A 252 2.16 -8.23 25.23
N ASP A 253 3.16 -8.47 26.08
CA ASP A 253 3.72 -7.50 27.05
C ASP A 253 4.21 -6.19 26.39
N ASP A 254 4.83 -6.30 25.22
CA ASP A 254 5.38 -5.17 24.45
C ASP A 254 4.40 -4.58 23.41
N TYR A 255 3.13 -5.01 23.43
CA TYR A 255 2.10 -4.57 22.48
C TYR A 255 0.96 -3.80 23.16
N SER A 256 0.54 -2.71 22.53
CA SER A 256 -0.71 -2.01 22.83
C SER A 256 -1.46 -1.64 21.56
N PRO A 257 -2.78 -1.37 21.61
CA PRO A 257 -3.55 -0.91 20.45
C PRO A 257 -3.04 0.40 19.81
N THR A 258 -2.19 1.16 20.50
CA THR A 258 -1.70 2.49 20.08
C THR A 258 -0.17 2.57 19.98
N GLY A 259 0.55 1.46 20.08
CA GLY A 259 2.02 1.49 20.07
C GLY A 259 2.67 0.15 20.44
N ILE A 260 3.93 0.03 20.07
CA ILE A 260 4.78 -1.15 20.29
C ILE A 260 6.02 -0.67 21.05
N ALA A 261 6.43 -1.44 22.05
CA ALA A 261 7.72 -1.28 22.73
C ALA A 261 8.76 -2.21 22.10
N LEU A 262 9.99 -1.73 21.96
CA LEU A 262 11.15 -2.56 21.64
C LEU A 262 12.36 -1.99 22.39
N ASP A 263 13.13 -2.85 23.04
CA ASP A 263 14.34 -2.44 23.75
C ASP A 263 15.52 -2.32 22.76
N TYR A 264 15.93 -1.09 22.48
CA TYR A 264 17.09 -0.79 21.62
C TYR A 264 18.40 -0.57 22.40
N SER A 265 18.43 -0.80 23.72
CA SER A 265 19.62 -0.57 24.56
C SER A 265 20.85 -1.39 24.16
N THR A 266 20.66 -2.50 23.44
CA THR A 266 21.74 -3.34 22.90
C THR A 266 21.98 -3.16 21.41
N VAL A 267 21.34 -2.20 20.73
CA VAL A 267 21.51 -2.05 19.27
C VAL A 267 22.92 -1.53 18.93
N ARG A 268 23.54 -2.19 17.95
CA ARG A 268 24.91 -2.02 17.45
C ARG A 268 24.93 -2.05 15.92
N TRP A 269 26.07 -1.71 15.32
CA TRP A 269 26.25 -1.69 13.86
C TRP A 269 27.26 -2.75 13.41
N ALA A 270 26.83 -3.69 12.58
CA ALA A 270 27.66 -4.77 12.06
C ALA A 270 28.33 -4.34 10.75
N ALA A 271 29.31 -3.43 10.82
CA ALA A 271 29.84 -2.66 9.69
C ALA A 271 30.19 -3.45 8.42
N ASP A 272 30.72 -4.67 8.54
CA ASP A 272 31.11 -5.52 7.40
C ASP A 272 30.02 -6.50 6.93
N TYR A 273 28.88 -6.57 7.63
CA TYR A 273 27.81 -7.53 7.34
C TYR A 273 27.12 -7.24 5.99
N ARG A 274 26.81 -8.31 5.25
CA ARG A 274 26.20 -8.26 3.91
C ARG A 274 25.20 -9.39 3.72
N TYR A 275 24.00 -9.06 3.23
CA TYR A 275 23.07 -10.06 2.72
C TYR A 275 23.38 -10.44 1.28
N SER A 276 23.31 -11.74 0.97
CA SER A 276 23.57 -12.29 -0.36
C SER A 276 22.68 -11.66 -1.46
N ARG A 277 21.43 -11.34 -1.09
CA ARG A 277 20.39 -10.76 -1.97
C ARG A 277 20.41 -9.24 -2.06
N GLN A 278 21.17 -8.55 -1.21
CA GLN A 278 21.36 -7.10 -1.23
C GLN A 278 22.85 -6.75 -1.11
N PRO A 279 23.72 -7.23 -2.03
CA PRO A 279 25.16 -7.10 -1.90
C PRO A 279 25.68 -5.66 -2.09
N ALA A 280 24.82 -4.77 -2.61
CA ALA A 280 25.11 -3.34 -2.76
C ALA A 280 25.14 -2.61 -1.41
N TYR A 281 24.37 -3.08 -0.42
CA TYR A 281 24.35 -2.52 0.93
C TYR A 281 25.34 -3.24 1.84
N VAL A 282 25.96 -2.47 2.73
CA VAL A 282 26.98 -2.92 3.67
C VAL A 282 26.67 -2.35 5.03
N GLY A 283 26.89 -3.15 6.08
CA GLY A 283 26.58 -2.75 7.45
C GLY A 283 25.08 -2.82 7.73
N TYR A 284 24.71 -3.42 8.86
CA TYR A 284 23.32 -3.55 9.28
C TYR A 284 23.21 -3.37 10.80
N PRO A 285 22.09 -2.87 11.33
CA PRO A 285 21.84 -2.88 12.76
C PRO A 285 21.70 -4.33 13.24
N TYR A 286 22.26 -4.62 14.41
CA TYR A 286 22.03 -5.86 15.15
C TYR A 286 21.86 -5.55 16.62
N PHE A 287 21.19 -6.44 17.34
CA PHE A 287 21.06 -6.37 18.79
C PHE A 287 22.11 -7.31 19.38
N ASP A 288 23.03 -6.74 20.17
CA ASP A 288 24.12 -7.42 20.86
C ASP A 288 23.56 -8.16 22.09
N LEU A 289 23.18 -9.42 21.90
CA LEU A 289 22.46 -10.21 22.91
C LEU A 289 23.40 -10.83 23.94
N ASN A 290 24.70 -10.92 23.63
CA ASN A 290 25.72 -11.48 24.50
C ASN A 290 26.65 -10.44 25.16
N GLY A 291 26.57 -9.17 24.75
CA GLY A 291 27.34 -8.06 25.30
C GLY A 291 28.79 -7.98 24.81
N SER A 292 29.12 -8.62 23.69
CA SER A 292 30.49 -8.68 23.14
C SER A 292 30.90 -7.41 22.38
N GLY A 293 29.94 -6.57 21.99
CA GLY A 293 30.14 -5.44 21.10
C GLY A 293 30.50 -5.81 19.66
N ARG A 294 30.33 -7.07 19.26
CA ARG A 294 30.62 -7.58 17.91
C ARG A 294 29.54 -8.55 17.46
N TYR A 295 29.09 -8.40 16.22
CA TYR A 295 28.11 -9.31 15.63
C TYR A 295 28.65 -10.76 15.55
N ASP A 296 27.93 -11.70 16.15
CA ASP A 296 28.13 -13.14 15.99
C ASP A 296 26.81 -13.93 15.86
N GLU A 297 26.89 -15.27 15.80
CA GLU A 297 25.72 -16.16 15.60
C GLU A 297 24.73 -16.16 16.78
N GLY A 298 25.12 -15.62 17.94
CA GLY A 298 24.25 -15.43 19.11
C GLY A 298 23.37 -14.17 19.06
N ASP A 299 23.59 -13.28 18.09
CA ASP A 299 22.91 -11.99 17.97
C ASP A 299 21.72 -12.00 17.01
N PHE A 300 20.89 -10.95 17.10
CA PHE A 300 19.79 -10.71 16.15
C PHE A 300 20.15 -9.54 15.22
N VAL A 301 20.53 -9.83 13.98
CA VAL A 301 20.73 -8.84 12.90
C VAL A 301 19.44 -8.55 12.16
N LEU A 302 19.19 -7.28 11.82
CA LEU A 302 17.98 -6.90 11.08
C LEU A 302 18.02 -7.35 9.61
N GLY A 303 16.83 -7.62 9.07
CA GLY A 303 16.64 -8.09 7.70
C GLY A 303 16.97 -7.04 6.63
N TYR A 304 17.22 -7.48 5.39
CA TYR A 304 17.49 -6.58 4.26
C TYR A 304 16.25 -5.93 3.63
N LYS A 305 15.03 -6.31 4.06
CA LYS A 305 13.75 -5.87 3.49
C LYS A 305 13.26 -4.59 4.17
N VAL A 306 14.13 -3.58 4.24
CA VAL A 306 13.85 -2.30 4.90
C VAL A 306 13.30 -1.26 3.91
N PRO A 307 12.47 -0.30 4.37
CA PRO A 307 12.05 0.84 3.56
C PRO A 307 13.24 1.59 2.97
N SER A 308 13.08 2.09 1.74
CA SER A 308 14.05 2.95 1.08
C SER A 308 13.38 4.26 0.66
N MET A 309 13.90 5.38 1.16
CA MET A 309 13.43 6.74 0.87
C MET A 309 14.63 7.65 0.66
N PHE A 310 14.53 8.57 -0.31
CA PHE A 310 15.60 9.54 -0.63
C PHE A 310 16.99 8.88 -0.79
N ASP A 311 17.03 7.73 -1.47
CA ASP A 311 18.21 6.86 -1.68
C ASP A 311 18.85 6.28 -0.38
N LYS A 312 18.15 6.34 0.75
CA LYS A 312 18.59 5.78 2.04
C LYS A 312 17.67 4.69 2.56
N ARG A 313 18.26 3.73 3.27
CA ARG A 313 17.58 2.77 4.15
C ARG A 313 17.02 3.51 5.35
N VAL A 314 15.74 3.30 5.66
CA VAL A 314 15.04 3.97 6.77
C VAL A 314 14.60 2.92 7.79
N TYR A 315 15.17 3.03 8.99
CA TYR A 315 14.72 2.33 10.19
C TYR A 315 13.91 3.30 11.07
N SER A 316 13.33 2.81 12.16
CA SER A 316 12.58 3.63 13.10
C SER A 316 13.40 4.80 13.66
N ALA A 317 12.72 5.88 14.02
CA ALA A 317 13.32 7.02 14.70
C ALA A 317 13.90 6.63 16.07
N ALA A 318 13.38 5.56 16.68
CA ALA A 318 13.91 4.98 17.91
C ALA A 318 15.22 4.22 17.67
N LEU A 319 15.27 3.31 16.69
CA LEU A 319 16.47 2.52 16.37
C LEU A 319 17.64 3.42 15.95
N THR A 320 17.38 4.34 15.01
CA THR A 320 18.42 5.25 14.50
C THR A 320 19.00 6.11 15.62
N ARG A 321 18.16 6.64 16.51
CA ARG A 321 18.62 7.36 17.71
C ARG A 321 19.46 6.47 18.63
N ALA A 322 19.00 5.24 18.90
CA ALA A 322 19.72 4.30 19.75
C ALA A 322 21.08 3.89 19.19
N LEU A 323 21.25 3.76 17.86
CA LEU A 323 22.56 3.57 17.23
C LEU A 323 23.54 4.70 17.57
N ARG A 324 23.07 5.95 17.61
CA ARG A 324 23.89 7.10 18.03
C ARG A 324 24.14 7.12 19.54
N GLU A 325 23.09 6.95 20.35
CA GLU A 325 23.16 7.02 21.81
C GLU A 325 24.01 5.89 22.43
N ASN A 326 23.98 4.68 21.85
CA ASN A 326 24.82 3.56 22.26
C ASN A 326 26.29 3.74 21.84
N GLY A 327 26.62 4.74 21.01
CA GLY A 327 27.93 4.91 20.39
C GLY A 327 28.25 3.82 19.35
N ALA A 328 27.23 3.25 18.71
CA ALA A 328 27.41 2.30 17.62
C ALA A 328 27.70 3.00 16.28
N LEU A 329 27.15 4.20 16.10
CA LEU A 329 27.44 5.12 15.01
C LEU A 329 27.59 6.56 15.54
N ASP A 330 28.36 7.38 14.83
CA ASP A 330 28.53 8.82 15.04
C ASP A 330 28.59 9.56 13.69
N ASP A 331 28.65 10.89 13.73
CA ASP A 331 28.66 11.71 12.50
C ASP A 331 29.89 11.47 11.59
N ALA A 332 30.94 10.82 12.10
CA ALA A 332 32.16 10.51 11.35
C ALA A 332 32.09 9.14 10.64
N ASN A 333 31.23 8.22 11.11
CA ASN A 333 31.08 6.88 10.55
C ASN A 333 29.65 6.54 10.07
N TRP A 334 28.71 7.48 10.15
CA TRP A 334 27.33 7.30 9.69
C TRP A 334 27.28 6.91 8.19
N PRO A 335 26.65 5.78 7.82
CA PRO A 335 26.53 5.38 6.42
C PRO A 335 25.70 6.40 5.62
N ALA A 336 26.21 6.81 4.46
CA ALA A 336 25.52 7.77 3.59
C ALA A 336 24.15 7.26 3.07
N ASP A 337 23.98 5.93 3.03
CA ASP A 337 22.77 5.21 2.64
C ASP A 337 21.88 4.83 3.83
N LEU A 338 22.10 5.40 5.03
CA LEU A 338 21.29 5.20 6.23
C LEU A 338 20.69 6.54 6.68
N ALA A 339 19.37 6.60 6.86
CA ALA A 339 18.70 7.78 7.39
C ALA A 339 19.25 8.14 8.78
N THR A 340 19.59 9.41 9.03
CA THR A 340 19.95 9.88 10.39
C THR A 340 18.73 9.86 11.32
N PRO A 341 18.90 9.99 12.65
CA PRO A 341 17.78 10.07 13.58
C PRO A 341 16.84 11.25 13.30
N GLU A 342 17.36 12.34 12.72
CA GLU A 342 16.58 13.50 12.30
C GLU A 342 15.79 13.22 11.02
N GLU A 343 16.40 12.54 10.04
CA GLU A 343 15.74 12.13 8.79
C GLU A 343 14.65 11.09 9.06
N ALA A 344 14.96 10.03 9.81
CA ALA A 344 14.01 8.97 10.16
C ALA A 344 12.84 9.45 11.04
N ALA A 345 12.98 10.57 11.75
CA ALA A 345 11.89 11.20 12.50
C ALA A 345 11.03 12.17 11.65
N ALA A 346 11.47 12.51 10.43
CA ALA A 346 10.83 13.49 9.57
C ALA A 346 10.20 12.89 8.30
N TRP A 347 10.47 11.62 8.00
CA TRP A 347 10.07 10.92 6.76
C TRP A 347 8.98 9.87 6.99
#